data_AF-A0A2U0S3C7-F1
#
_entry.id   AF-A0A2U0S3C7-F1
#
_cell.length_a   1.000
_cell.length_b   1.000
_cell.length_c   1.000
_cell.angle_alpha   90.00
_cell.angle_beta   90.00
_cell.angle_gamma   90.00
#
_symmetry.space_group_name_H-M   'P 1'
#
loop_
_entity.id
_entity.type
_entity.pdbx_description
1 polymer ?
#
loop_
_entity_poly.entity_id
_entity_poly.type
_entity_poly.pdbx_seq_one_letter_code
_entity_poly.pdbx_strand_id
1 'polypeptide(L)'
;MAGATIDHMVSLTILIAALLIAMMTYNGMFASAIEYDNNRQVANKAVDLMNAICLSPGSPADWGETDSSVLGFGLQDPDAGGYTLSPHSIMRLNTTSNENPLIEYPKDSGVFYNNISTSYGHAILNPIGDCINYTSTSELLGVNGTYGFSVDITQTLDVTILQVNDDPLTLNVNVAGSGLPLSGATLNSYLFYLNKPVDTDFPLITSYSNVTQTGPSGSVDIEFDVSNEGEGCAYSFLVYVNLGGVNGVGYFTSNTISDDTQYIVPLVDGFDVDDDYMKIILTHSYNILPIENNAAAHYNASFFTLTSDFQLQQFDLENSTGLLNTGTKLYNTTRIPSSESGILVISYLANGRLGSVIVPWGIGALGVSASFGGSFGSSGYDFVATEIRQVTINGISYHVKVSTWKLRT
;
A
#
# COMPACT_ATOMS: atom_id res chain seq x y z
N MET A 1 -70.01 -51.76 -3.49
CA MET A 1 -68.65 -52.13 -3.03
C MET A 1 -67.54 -51.49 -3.85
N ALA A 2 -67.69 -51.22 -5.15
CA ALA A 2 -66.63 -50.60 -5.98
C ALA A 2 -66.29 -49.12 -5.63
N GLY A 3 -67.26 -48.33 -5.13
CA GLY A 3 -67.02 -46.93 -4.78
C GLY A 3 -66.02 -46.74 -3.62
N ALA A 4 -66.13 -47.56 -2.57
CA ALA A 4 -65.20 -47.51 -1.43
C ALA A 4 -63.76 -47.87 -1.84
N THR A 5 -63.58 -48.78 -2.80
CA THR A 5 -62.26 -49.17 -3.31
C THR A 5 -61.61 -48.05 -4.11
N ILE A 6 -62.39 -47.30 -4.88
CA ILE A 6 -61.91 -46.12 -5.63
C ILE A 6 -61.50 -45.01 -4.67
N ASP A 7 -62.30 -44.72 -3.64
CA ASP A 7 -61.95 -43.69 -2.64
C ASP A 7 -60.67 -44.02 -1.88
N HIS A 8 -60.45 -45.29 -1.52
CA HIS A 8 -59.19 -45.74 -0.90
C HIS A 8 -57.99 -45.61 -1.85
N MET A 9 -58.16 -45.92 -3.14
CA MET A 9 -57.10 -45.77 -4.16
C MET A 9 -56.73 -44.30 -4.38
N VAL A 10 -57.72 -43.40 -4.43
CA VAL A 10 -57.50 -41.95 -4.57
C VAL A 10 -56.81 -41.39 -3.32
N SER A 11 -57.28 -41.76 -2.12
CA SER A 11 -56.67 -41.33 -0.86
C SER A 11 -55.21 -41.80 -0.73
N LEU A 12 -54.91 -43.05 -1.09
CA LEU A 12 -53.53 -43.56 -1.11
C LEU A 12 -52.65 -42.80 -2.09
N THR A 13 -53.16 -42.50 -3.29
CA THR A 13 -52.41 -41.76 -4.33
C THR A 13 -52.10 -40.33 -3.87
N ILE A 14 -53.08 -39.63 -3.28
CA ILE A 14 -52.89 -38.28 -2.72
C ILE A 14 -51.87 -38.32 -1.57
N LEU A 15 -51.95 -39.32 -0.70
CA LEU A 15 -51.00 -39.47 0.41
C LEU A 15 -49.57 -39.69 -0.11
N ILE A 16 -49.37 -40.56 -1.10
CA ILE A 16 -48.05 -40.80 -1.71
C ILE A 16 -47.53 -39.53 -2.38
N ALA A 17 -48.37 -38.83 -3.15
CA ALA A 17 -47.99 -37.58 -3.80
C ALA A 17 -47.60 -36.50 -2.77
N ALA A 18 -48.38 -36.34 -1.69
CA ALA A 18 -48.08 -35.40 -0.61
C ALA A 18 -46.78 -35.77 0.12
N LEU A 19 -46.54 -37.06 0.36
CA LEU A 19 -45.30 -37.54 0.99
C LEU A 19 -44.07 -37.27 0.11
N LEU A 20 -44.17 -37.51 -1.20
CA LEU A 20 -43.08 -37.23 -2.15
C LEU A 20 -42.78 -35.74 -2.22
N ILE A 21 -43.80 -34.88 -2.27
CA ILE A 21 -43.63 -33.42 -2.23
C ILE A 21 -42.97 -33.01 -0.92
N ALA A 22 -43.43 -33.52 0.21
CA ALA A 22 -42.84 -33.24 1.52
C ALA A 22 -41.37 -33.69 1.59
N MET A 23 -41.04 -34.89 1.08
CA MET A 23 -39.65 -35.37 1.04
C MET A 23 -38.75 -34.46 0.21
N MET A 24 -39.23 -34.01 -0.96
CA MET A 24 -38.47 -33.08 -1.81
C MET A 24 -38.25 -31.73 -1.11
N THR A 25 -39.27 -31.18 -0.46
CA THR A 25 -39.15 -29.91 0.27
C THR A 25 -38.26 -30.02 1.51
N TYR A 26 -38.38 -31.10 2.29
CA TYR A 26 -37.53 -31.35 3.45
C TYR A 26 -36.06 -31.51 3.04
N ASN A 27 -35.76 -32.27 1.99
CA ASN A 27 -34.39 -32.40 1.49
C ASN A 27 -33.81 -31.04 1.07
N GLY A 28 -34.61 -30.19 0.40
CA GLY A 28 -34.21 -28.83 0.05
C GLY A 28 -33.95 -27.94 1.27
N MET A 29 -34.79 -28.04 2.30
CA MET A 29 -34.59 -27.31 3.56
C MET A 29 -33.32 -27.75 4.29
N PHE A 30 -33.04 -29.06 4.36
CA PHE A 30 -31.82 -29.57 4.99
C PHE A 30 -30.56 -29.13 4.24
N ALA A 31 -30.57 -29.19 2.90
CA ALA A 31 -29.47 -28.70 2.09
C ALA A 31 -29.19 -27.21 2.35
N SER A 32 -30.25 -26.39 2.35
CA SER A 32 -30.15 -24.95 2.63
C SER A 32 -29.65 -24.66 4.04
N ALA A 33 -30.08 -25.44 5.04
CA ALA A 33 -29.63 -25.29 6.42
C ALA A 33 -28.14 -25.63 6.59
N ILE A 34 -27.65 -26.66 5.91
CA ILE A 34 -26.22 -27.03 5.90
C ILE A 34 -25.39 -25.94 5.22
N GLU A 35 -25.85 -25.42 4.09
CA GLU A 35 -25.19 -24.32 3.39
C GLU A 35 -25.12 -23.06 4.26
N TYR A 36 -26.23 -22.71 4.92
CA TYR A 36 -26.28 -21.58 5.85
C TYR A 36 -25.27 -21.74 7.00
N ASP A 37 -25.20 -22.92 7.63
CA ASP A 37 -24.22 -23.12 8.72
C ASP A 37 -22.78 -23.09 8.21
N ASN A 38 -22.49 -23.64 7.03
CA ASN A 38 -21.17 -23.50 6.39
C ASN A 38 -20.81 -22.03 6.14
N ASN A 39 -21.73 -21.23 5.58
CA ASN A 39 -21.50 -19.81 5.33
C ASN A 39 -21.29 -19.03 6.63
N ARG A 40 -22.04 -19.38 7.69
CA ARG A 40 -21.85 -18.81 9.03
C ARG A 40 -20.47 -19.13 9.61
N GLN A 41 -19.95 -20.34 9.41
CA GLN A 41 -18.60 -20.71 9.84
C GLN A 41 -17.53 -19.89 9.11
N VAL A 42 -17.69 -19.66 7.81
CA VAL A 42 -16.78 -18.79 7.02
C VAL A 42 -16.84 -17.35 7.54
N ALA A 43 -18.03 -16.83 7.83
CA ALA A 43 -18.20 -15.48 8.38
C ALA A 43 -17.53 -15.33 9.76
N ASN A 44 -17.75 -16.27 10.68
CA ASN A 44 -17.06 -16.26 11.98
C ASN A 44 -15.53 -16.31 11.80
N LYS A 45 -15.04 -17.10 10.84
CA LYS A 45 -13.61 -17.19 10.55
C LYS A 45 -13.05 -15.87 10.00
N ALA A 46 -13.81 -15.14 9.18
CA ALA A 46 -13.41 -13.82 8.71
C ALA A 46 -13.23 -12.82 9.87
N VAL A 47 -14.12 -12.85 10.86
CA VAL A 47 -13.99 -12.05 12.09
C VAL A 47 -12.77 -12.45 12.91
N ASP A 48 -12.54 -13.75 13.10
CA ASP A 48 -11.35 -14.26 13.80
C ASP A 48 -10.06 -13.79 13.12
N LEU A 49 -9.99 -13.92 11.79
CA LEU A 49 -8.84 -13.50 10.99
C LEU A 49 -8.65 -12.00 11.04
N MET A 50 -9.71 -11.20 10.88
CA MET A 50 -9.64 -9.75 11.02
C MET A 50 -9.06 -9.34 12.38
N ASN A 51 -9.50 -9.98 13.47
CA ASN A 51 -8.98 -9.69 14.80
C ASN A 51 -7.52 -10.14 14.96
N ALA A 52 -7.17 -11.34 14.50
CA ALA A 52 -5.80 -11.83 14.57
C ALA A 52 -4.83 -10.95 13.78
N ILE A 53 -5.25 -10.47 12.60
CA ILE A 53 -4.43 -9.61 11.75
C ILE A 53 -4.30 -8.21 12.35
N CYS A 54 -5.39 -7.60 12.82
CA CYS A 54 -5.39 -6.19 13.20
C CYS A 54 -5.16 -5.91 14.69
N LEU A 55 -5.30 -6.90 15.57
CA LEU A 55 -5.23 -6.73 17.03
C LEU A 55 -4.10 -7.53 17.69
N SER A 56 -3.27 -8.22 16.90
CA SER A 56 -2.05 -8.88 17.34
C SER A 56 -0.85 -8.18 16.72
N PRO A 57 0.22 -7.90 17.48
CA PRO A 57 1.48 -7.40 16.90
C PRO A 57 2.29 -8.51 16.23
N GLY A 58 1.89 -9.78 16.42
CA GLY A 58 2.68 -10.93 16.01
C GLY A 58 3.76 -11.30 17.02
N SER A 59 4.73 -12.11 16.58
CA SER A 59 5.85 -12.54 17.41
C SER A 59 7.11 -12.74 16.56
N PRO A 60 8.25 -12.11 16.88
CA PRO A 60 8.39 -11.05 17.90
C PRO A 60 7.54 -9.82 17.51
N ALA A 61 7.25 -8.92 18.46
CA ALA A 61 6.29 -7.82 18.23
C ALA A 61 6.80 -6.76 17.22
N ASP A 62 8.12 -6.70 17.04
CA ASP A 62 8.92 -5.85 16.16
C ASP A 62 9.52 -6.62 14.97
N TRP A 63 8.98 -7.81 14.66
CA TRP A 63 9.05 -8.30 13.28
C TRP A 63 8.43 -7.20 12.41
N GLY A 64 8.81 -6.90 11.19
CA GLY A 64 8.45 -5.61 10.57
C GLY A 64 9.64 -4.66 10.57
N GLU A 65 10.29 -4.49 11.72
CA GLU A 65 11.46 -3.61 11.88
C GLU A 65 12.79 -4.36 11.93
N THR A 66 12.76 -5.67 12.19
CA THR A 66 13.97 -6.50 12.34
C THR A 66 13.99 -7.69 11.38
N ASP A 67 15.15 -8.24 11.04
CA ASP A 67 15.27 -9.48 10.23
C ASP A 67 14.88 -10.78 10.98
N SER A 68 14.24 -10.65 12.15
CA SER A 68 13.78 -11.79 12.93
C SER A 68 12.74 -12.62 12.17
N SER A 69 12.82 -13.94 12.34
CA SER A 69 11.81 -14.86 11.80
C SER A 69 10.46 -14.65 12.49
N VAL A 70 9.39 -14.60 11.70
CA VAL A 70 8.02 -14.41 12.20
C VAL A 70 7.50 -15.73 12.76
N LEU A 71 7.28 -15.77 14.08
CA LEU A 71 6.74 -16.91 14.82
C LEU A 71 5.23 -16.78 15.07
N GLY A 72 4.69 -15.58 14.95
CA GLY A 72 3.26 -15.29 15.02
C GLY A 72 2.92 -14.13 14.11
N PHE A 73 1.86 -14.25 13.32
CA PHE A 73 1.45 -13.19 12.40
C PHE A 73 0.51 -12.20 13.08
N GLY A 74 0.70 -10.93 12.77
CA GLY A 74 -0.12 -9.82 13.24
C GLY A 74 0.45 -8.51 12.72
N LEU A 75 -0.41 -7.54 12.44
CA LEU A 75 -0.04 -6.23 11.88
C LEU A 75 -0.23 -5.10 12.88
N GLN A 76 -0.71 -5.36 14.11
CA GLN A 76 -0.91 -4.32 15.10
C GLN A 76 0.41 -3.65 15.44
N ASP A 77 0.38 -2.33 15.59
CA ASP A 77 1.47 -1.56 16.20
C ASP A 77 1.56 -1.90 17.71
N PRO A 78 2.68 -2.46 18.18
CA PRO A 78 2.82 -2.86 19.58
C PRO A 78 2.83 -1.69 20.56
N ASP A 79 3.25 -0.50 20.14
CA ASP A 79 3.38 0.68 21.00
C ASP A 79 2.07 1.46 21.11
N ALA A 80 1.29 1.50 20.02
CA ALA A 80 -0.01 2.18 20.01
C ALA A 80 -1.16 1.27 20.49
N GLY A 81 -1.13 -0.01 20.13
CA GLY A 81 -2.21 -0.97 20.39
C GLY A 81 -3.53 -0.65 19.66
N GLY A 82 -4.59 -1.37 20.02
CA GLY A 82 -5.91 -1.19 19.41
C GLY A 82 -5.93 -1.52 17.91
N TYR A 83 -6.66 -0.73 17.11
CA TYR A 83 -6.71 -0.82 15.65
C TYR A 83 -5.69 0.13 14.98
N THR A 84 -4.50 0.21 15.55
CA THR A 84 -3.35 0.87 14.93
C THR A 84 -2.44 -0.21 14.39
N LEU A 85 -2.06 -0.12 13.12
CA LEU A 85 -1.19 -1.11 12.48
C LEU A 85 0.22 -0.56 12.30
N SER A 86 1.21 -1.43 12.49
CA SER A 86 2.62 -1.11 12.26
C SER A 86 2.83 -0.85 10.77
N PRO A 87 3.38 0.33 10.41
CA PRO A 87 3.65 0.66 9.02
C PRO A 87 4.78 -0.22 8.44
N HIS A 88 5.72 -0.68 9.26
CA HIS A 88 6.86 -1.50 8.85
C HIS A 88 6.48 -2.97 8.65
N SER A 89 5.61 -3.53 9.52
CA SER A 89 5.07 -4.89 9.31
C SER A 89 4.34 -5.03 7.99
N ILE A 90 3.65 -3.97 7.55
CA ILE A 90 2.97 -3.94 6.25
C ILE A 90 3.98 -3.87 5.09
N MET A 91 5.10 -3.17 5.25
CA MET A 91 6.18 -3.15 4.26
C MET A 91 6.80 -4.55 4.03
N ARG A 92 6.67 -5.46 4.99
CA ARG A 92 7.20 -6.83 4.88
C ARG A 92 6.18 -7.84 4.38
N LEU A 93 5.01 -7.41 3.92
CA LEU A 93 4.07 -8.29 3.23
C LEU A 93 4.57 -8.57 1.80
N ASN A 94 4.61 -9.84 1.42
CA ASN A 94 4.85 -10.21 0.02
C ASN A 94 3.58 -9.95 -0.81
N THR A 95 3.58 -8.81 -1.50
CA THR A 95 2.46 -8.31 -2.32
C THR A 95 2.60 -8.68 -3.80
N THR A 96 3.50 -9.62 -4.14
CA THR A 96 3.79 -10.00 -5.52
C THR A 96 2.50 -10.37 -6.26
N SER A 97 2.31 -9.76 -7.42
CA SER A 97 1.18 -10.03 -8.30
C SER A 97 1.60 -9.93 -9.78
N ASN A 98 0.70 -10.22 -10.71
CA ASN A 98 0.98 -9.98 -12.13
C ASN A 98 1.17 -8.48 -12.44
N GLU A 99 0.53 -7.60 -11.66
CA GLU A 99 0.63 -6.15 -11.80
C GLU A 99 1.89 -5.61 -11.12
N ASN A 100 2.36 -6.28 -10.06
CA ASN A 100 3.56 -5.95 -9.30
C ASN A 100 4.55 -7.13 -9.30
N PRO A 101 5.28 -7.34 -10.41
CA PRO A 101 6.23 -8.44 -10.50
C PRO A 101 7.44 -8.21 -9.59
N LEU A 102 8.08 -9.30 -9.21
CA LEU A 102 9.37 -9.27 -8.52
C LEU A 102 10.44 -8.63 -9.39
N ILE A 103 11.35 -7.91 -8.74
CA ILE A 103 12.49 -7.25 -9.38
C ILE A 103 13.77 -7.94 -8.94
N GLU A 104 14.60 -8.40 -9.88
CA GLU A 104 15.90 -8.99 -9.55
C GLU A 104 16.96 -7.89 -9.40
N TYR A 105 17.68 -7.87 -8.28
CA TYR A 105 18.83 -6.99 -8.08
C TYR A 105 19.84 -7.59 -7.09
N PRO A 106 21.16 -7.55 -7.39
CA PRO A 106 21.74 -7.20 -8.68
C PRO A 106 21.27 -8.14 -9.79
N LYS A 107 21.34 -7.69 -11.05
CA LYS A 107 20.99 -8.54 -12.20
C LYS A 107 21.78 -9.85 -12.19
N ASP A 108 21.10 -10.96 -12.48
CA ASP A 108 21.65 -12.32 -12.49
C ASP A 108 22.19 -12.83 -11.13
N SER A 109 21.80 -12.19 -10.01
CA SER A 109 22.21 -12.60 -8.67
C SER A 109 21.31 -13.66 -8.04
N GLY A 110 20.08 -13.81 -8.54
CA GLY A 110 19.02 -14.60 -7.91
C GLY A 110 18.39 -13.95 -6.66
N VAL A 111 18.75 -12.70 -6.35
CA VAL A 111 18.14 -11.92 -5.27
C VAL A 111 16.99 -11.08 -5.84
N PHE A 112 15.80 -11.25 -5.28
CA PHE A 112 14.59 -10.59 -5.74
C PHE A 112 14.04 -9.63 -4.68
N TYR A 113 13.38 -8.59 -5.17
CA TYR A 113 12.73 -7.55 -4.40
C TYR A 113 11.23 -7.59 -4.66
N ASN A 114 10.46 -7.57 -3.59
CA ASN A 114 9.03 -7.35 -3.59
C ASN A 114 8.74 -5.87 -3.85
N ASN A 115 7.82 -5.60 -4.77
CA ASN A 115 7.34 -4.26 -5.05
C ASN A 115 6.03 -4.01 -4.32
N ILE A 116 6.09 -3.24 -3.25
CA ILE A 116 4.91 -2.62 -2.66
C ILE A 116 4.71 -1.33 -3.42
N SER A 117 3.99 -1.45 -4.54
CA SER A 117 3.79 -0.36 -5.47
C SER A 117 3.04 0.79 -4.80
N THR A 118 3.54 1.99 -4.99
CA THR A 118 2.70 3.18 -4.95
C THR A 118 2.24 3.48 -6.38
N SER A 119 1.18 4.26 -6.58
CA SER A 119 0.81 4.69 -7.92
C SER A 119 1.93 5.55 -8.55
N TYR A 120 2.05 5.56 -9.88
CA TYR A 120 3.01 6.39 -10.63
C TYR A 120 4.51 6.05 -10.46
N GLY A 121 4.86 4.77 -10.49
CA GLY A 121 6.25 4.33 -10.67
C GLY A 121 7.12 4.45 -9.41
N HIS A 122 6.65 5.03 -8.31
CA HIS A 122 7.41 5.01 -7.06
C HIS A 122 7.17 3.66 -6.37
N ALA A 123 8.23 2.90 -6.19
CA ALA A 123 8.17 1.55 -5.63
C ALA A 123 8.93 1.52 -4.31
N ILE A 124 8.32 0.93 -3.27
CA ILE A 124 9.08 0.44 -2.14
C ILE A 124 9.54 -0.97 -2.50
N LEU A 125 10.84 -1.11 -2.69
CA LEU A 125 11.45 -2.39 -3.05
C LEU A 125 12.13 -2.99 -1.83
N ASN A 126 11.49 -4.03 -1.29
CA ASN A 126 11.97 -4.75 -0.12
C ASN A 126 12.51 -6.12 -0.55
N PRO A 127 13.62 -6.59 0.02
CA PRO A 127 14.16 -7.91 -0.30
C PRO A 127 13.14 -9.00 0.01
N ILE A 128 12.89 -9.90 -0.96
CA ILE A 128 11.85 -10.92 -0.86
C ILE A 128 12.12 -11.89 0.29
N GLY A 129 13.39 -12.11 0.62
CA GLY A 129 13.83 -12.99 1.70
C GLY A 129 13.34 -12.52 3.07
N ASP A 130 13.16 -11.21 3.23
CA ASP A 130 12.71 -10.60 4.47
C ASP A 130 11.19 -10.40 4.49
N CYS A 131 10.51 -10.58 3.35
CA CYS A 131 9.05 -10.50 3.28
C CYS A 131 8.37 -11.81 3.67
N ILE A 132 7.26 -11.73 4.40
CA ILE A 132 6.44 -12.90 4.72
C ILE A 132 5.49 -13.24 3.57
N ASN A 133 5.46 -14.51 3.19
CA ASN A 133 4.60 -15.01 2.11
C ASN A 133 3.26 -15.56 2.62
N TYR A 134 2.30 -15.70 1.70
CA TYR A 134 0.95 -16.18 2.00
C TYR A 134 0.92 -17.53 2.71
N THR A 135 1.72 -18.50 2.24
CA THR A 135 1.75 -19.85 2.82
C THR A 135 2.17 -19.80 4.29
N SER A 136 3.25 -19.10 4.60
CA SER A 136 3.74 -18.94 5.97
C SER A 136 2.70 -18.24 6.84
N THR A 137 2.11 -17.15 6.35
CA THR A 137 1.05 -16.44 7.07
C THR A 137 -0.17 -17.34 7.32
N SER A 138 -0.57 -18.16 6.36
CA SER A 138 -1.72 -19.08 6.51
C SER A 138 -1.48 -20.16 7.57
N GLU A 139 -0.23 -20.62 7.71
CA GLU A 139 0.19 -21.55 8.76
C GLU A 139 0.17 -20.88 10.13
N LEU A 140 0.74 -19.68 10.22
CA LEU A 140 0.77 -18.89 11.46
C LEU A 140 -0.63 -18.48 11.94
N LEU A 141 -1.56 -18.24 11.01
CA LEU A 141 -2.97 -17.97 11.30
C LEU A 141 -3.80 -19.24 11.54
N GLY A 142 -3.21 -20.44 11.39
CA GLY A 142 -3.88 -21.71 11.64
C GLY A 142 -5.00 -22.03 10.64
N VAL A 143 -4.93 -21.48 9.43
CA VAL A 143 -5.94 -21.66 8.36
C VAL A 143 -5.43 -22.43 7.14
N ASN A 144 -4.14 -22.76 7.10
CA ASN A 144 -3.54 -23.52 6.00
C ASN A 144 -4.35 -24.80 5.71
N GLY A 145 -4.68 -25.03 4.45
CA GLY A 145 -5.43 -26.18 3.97
C GLY A 145 -6.93 -26.22 4.31
N THR A 146 -7.47 -25.24 5.07
CA THR A 146 -8.90 -25.21 5.46
C THR A 146 -9.63 -23.98 4.94
N TYR A 147 -9.02 -22.79 5.06
CA TYR A 147 -9.57 -21.54 4.58
C TYR A 147 -8.54 -20.77 3.76
N GLY A 148 -9.03 -20.03 2.78
CA GLY A 148 -8.26 -19.00 2.08
C GLY A 148 -8.67 -17.62 2.58
N PHE A 149 -7.77 -16.65 2.40
CA PHE A 149 -8.05 -15.26 2.75
C PHE A 149 -7.27 -14.28 1.88
N SER A 150 -7.79 -13.06 1.78
CA SER A 150 -7.10 -11.87 1.29
C SER A 150 -7.29 -10.71 2.25
N VAL A 151 -6.31 -9.82 2.26
CA VAL A 151 -6.26 -8.59 3.06
C VAL A 151 -6.01 -7.44 2.10
N ASP A 152 -6.92 -6.49 2.08
CA ASP A 152 -6.76 -5.24 1.34
C ASP A 152 -6.70 -4.08 2.34
N ILE A 153 -5.66 -3.29 2.27
CA ILE A 153 -5.42 -2.11 3.10
C ILE A 153 -5.46 -0.90 2.16
N THR A 154 -6.47 -0.05 2.30
CA THR A 154 -6.70 1.09 1.41
C THR A 154 -7.00 2.34 2.22
N GLN A 155 -6.55 3.51 1.76
CA GLN A 155 -6.85 4.77 2.46
C GLN A 155 -8.36 4.98 2.62
N THR A 156 -8.77 5.58 3.74
CA THR A 156 -10.18 5.96 3.97
C THR A 156 -10.57 7.20 3.17
N LEU A 157 -9.64 8.15 2.99
CA LEU A 157 -9.85 9.35 2.19
C LEU A 157 -9.22 9.16 0.81
N ASP A 158 -9.91 9.63 -0.21
CA ASP A 158 -9.40 9.74 -1.57
C ASP A 158 -8.90 11.18 -1.77
N VAL A 159 -7.58 11.32 -1.89
CA VAL A 159 -6.91 12.62 -2.06
C VAL A 159 -6.26 12.63 -3.42
N THR A 160 -6.87 13.34 -4.35
CA THR A 160 -6.38 13.46 -5.73
C THR A 160 -5.82 14.86 -5.98
N ILE A 161 -4.78 14.91 -6.80
CA ILE A 161 -4.02 16.12 -7.05
C ILE A 161 -3.86 16.27 -8.55
N LEU A 162 -4.17 17.45 -9.07
CA LEU A 162 -4.07 17.76 -10.48
C LEU A 162 -3.34 19.08 -10.65
N GLN A 163 -2.35 19.09 -11.53
CA GLN A 163 -1.71 20.33 -11.97
C GLN A 163 -2.67 21.10 -12.88
N VAL A 164 -2.96 22.36 -12.53
CA VAL A 164 -3.85 23.24 -13.29
C VAL A 164 -3.08 24.23 -14.14
N ASN A 165 -1.98 24.78 -13.60
CA ASN A 165 -1.14 25.77 -14.28
C ASN A 165 0.33 25.60 -13.86
N ASP A 166 1.25 25.95 -14.76
CA ASP A 166 2.70 25.90 -14.53
C ASP A 166 3.26 27.22 -13.99
N ASP A 167 2.70 28.38 -14.38
CA ASP A 167 3.21 29.70 -14.03
C ASP A 167 2.06 30.71 -13.76
N PRO A 168 1.80 31.09 -12.49
CA PRO A 168 2.36 30.48 -11.28
C PRO A 168 1.92 29.02 -11.13
N LEU A 169 2.76 28.18 -10.51
CA LEU A 169 2.46 26.77 -10.32
C LEU A 169 1.20 26.63 -9.46
N THR A 170 0.15 26.05 -10.03
CA THR A 170 -1.14 25.89 -9.38
C THR A 170 -1.54 24.43 -9.37
N LEU A 171 -1.78 23.89 -8.17
CA LEU A 171 -2.21 22.51 -7.95
C LEU A 171 -3.62 22.52 -7.34
N ASN A 172 -4.55 21.83 -8.00
CA ASN A 172 -5.86 21.55 -7.44
C ASN A 172 -5.79 20.28 -6.61
N VAL A 173 -6.15 20.39 -5.33
CA VAL A 173 -6.29 19.24 -4.44
C VAL A 173 -7.78 18.98 -4.23
N ASN A 174 -8.22 17.76 -4.54
CA ASN A 174 -9.57 17.28 -4.27
C ASN A 174 -9.54 16.23 -3.17
N VAL A 175 -10.39 16.40 -2.17
CA VAL A 175 -10.54 15.50 -1.04
C VAL A 175 -11.96 14.94 -1.06
N ALA A 176 -12.06 13.62 -1.18
CA ALA A 176 -13.31 12.89 -1.11
C ALA A 176 -13.25 11.77 -0.05
N GLY A 177 -14.41 11.45 0.51
CA GLY A 177 -14.61 10.20 1.26
C GLY A 177 -15.24 9.14 0.38
N SER A 178 -16.00 8.22 0.98
CA SER A 178 -16.79 7.18 0.29
C SER A 178 -17.95 7.76 -0.56
N GLY A 179 -17.63 8.51 -1.62
CA GLY A 179 -18.55 9.01 -2.64
C GLY A 179 -19.02 10.46 -2.49
N LEU A 180 -18.50 11.23 -1.53
CA LEU A 180 -18.83 12.65 -1.38
C LEU A 180 -17.56 13.51 -1.20
N PRO A 181 -17.52 14.70 -1.83
CA PRO A 181 -16.47 15.66 -1.57
C PRO A 181 -16.52 16.17 -0.13
N LEU A 182 -15.35 16.41 0.46
CA LEU A 182 -15.20 16.79 1.85
C LEU A 182 -14.80 18.26 1.98
N SER A 183 -15.77 19.11 2.32
CA SER A 183 -15.55 20.55 2.57
C SER A 183 -14.93 20.81 3.94
N GLY A 184 -14.09 21.84 4.05
CA GLY A 184 -13.49 22.29 5.30
C GLY A 184 -12.41 21.34 5.85
N ALA A 185 -11.91 20.40 5.04
CA ALA A 185 -10.77 19.58 5.41
C ALA A 185 -9.52 20.48 5.47
N THR A 186 -8.69 20.31 6.50
CA THR A 186 -7.44 21.07 6.65
C THR A 186 -6.31 20.35 5.92
N LEU A 187 -5.56 21.07 5.10
CA LEU A 187 -4.51 20.55 4.23
C LEU A 187 -3.17 21.12 4.67
N ASN A 188 -2.25 20.25 5.12
CA ASN A 188 -0.84 20.57 5.30
C ASN A 188 -0.09 20.13 4.04
N SER A 189 0.28 21.10 3.21
CA SER A 189 0.84 20.88 1.88
C SER A 189 2.33 21.14 1.86
N TYR A 190 3.09 20.30 1.16
CA TYR A 190 4.53 20.37 0.98
C TYR A 190 4.88 20.26 -0.49
N LEU A 191 5.60 21.24 -1.01
CA LEU A 191 6.16 21.24 -2.36
C LEU A 191 7.68 21.13 -2.27
N PHE A 192 8.24 20.06 -2.83
CA PHE A 192 9.67 19.89 -3.07
C PHE A 192 9.95 20.29 -4.52
N TYR A 193 10.32 21.54 -4.72
CA TYR A 193 10.63 22.08 -6.05
C TYR A 193 12.09 21.79 -6.40
N LEU A 194 12.34 21.28 -7.61
CA LEU A 194 13.68 20.90 -8.07
C LEU A 194 14.26 21.98 -8.97
N ASN A 195 15.45 22.43 -8.61
CA ASN A 195 16.24 23.39 -9.38
C ASN A 195 17.54 22.76 -9.87
N LYS A 196 18.00 23.20 -11.04
CA LYS A 196 19.36 22.96 -11.52
C LYS A 196 20.21 24.20 -11.22
N PRO A 197 21.10 24.18 -10.22
CA PRO A 197 21.97 25.34 -9.96
C PRO A 197 22.97 25.53 -11.10
N VAL A 198 23.42 26.77 -11.31
CA VAL A 198 24.36 27.12 -12.40
C VAL A 198 25.76 26.54 -12.16
N ASP A 199 26.17 26.43 -10.89
CA ASP A 199 27.55 26.11 -10.50
C ASP A 199 27.77 24.65 -10.07
N THR A 200 26.75 23.79 -10.18
CA THR A 200 26.83 22.39 -9.76
C THR A 200 25.98 21.48 -10.62
N ASP A 201 26.45 20.25 -10.83
CA ASP A 201 25.72 19.19 -11.54
C ASP A 201 24.68 18.50 -10.63
N PHE A 202 24.66 18.78 -9.34
CA PHE A 202 23.69 18.23 -8.39
C PHE A 202 22.40 19.06 -8.36
N PRO A 203 21.23 18.42 -8.44
CA PRO A 203 19.96 19.12 -8.26
C PRO A 203 19.84 19.67 -6.84
N LEU A 204 19.13 20.78 -6.71
CA LEU A 204 18.78 21.41 -5.44
C LEU A 204 17.29 21.22 -5.18
N ILE A 205 16.94 20.79 -3.97
CA ILE A 205 15.57 20.70 -3.50
C ILE A 205 15.27 21.96 -2.68
N THR A 206 14.26 22.72 -3.11
CA THR A 206 13.68 23.82 -2.33
C THR A 206 12.31 23.41 -1.82
N SER A 207 12.15 23.38 -0.50
CA SER A 207 10.90 22.98 0.14
C SER A 207 10.02 24.19 0.46
N TYR A 208 8.74 24.11 0.10
CA TYR A 208 7.70 25.07 0.46
C TYR A 208 6.62 24.34 1.25
N SER A 209 6.02 25.03 2.22
CA SER A 209 4.92 24.49 3.01
C SER A 209 3.77 25.48 3.07
N ASN A 210 2.53 24.99 3.01
CA ASN A 210 1.33 25.82 3.13
C ASN A 210 0.25 25.07 3.90
N VAL A 211 -0.59 25.82 4.64
CA VAL A 211 -1.77 25.27 5.31
C VAL A 211 -3.01 25.96 4.77
N THR A 212 -3.94 25.17 4.23
CA THR A 212 -5.18 25.66 3.64
C THR A 212 -6.37 24.76 3.99
N GLN A 213 -7.54 25.06 3.47
CA GLN A 213 -8.74 24.24 3.64
C GLN A 213 -9.50 24.06 2.34
N THR A 214 -10.15 22.90 2.18
CA THR A 214 -11.05 22.68 1.04
C THR A 214 -12.29 23.56 1.11
N GLY A 215 -12.71 24.06 -0.05
CA GLY A 215 -13.98 24.76 -0.21
C GLY A 215 -15.20 23.83 -0.18
N PRO A 216 -16.41 24.37 -0.42
CA PRO A 216 -17.66 23.61 -0.41
C PRO A 216 -17.72 22.43 -1.40
N SER A 217 -16.92 22.47 -2.46
CA SER A 217 -16.79 21.40 -3.46
C SER A 217 -15.82 20.29 -3.05
N GLY A 218 -15.23 20.37 -1.84
CA GLY A 218 -14.18 19.45 -1.39
C GLY A 218 -12.86 19.62 -2.13
N SER A 219 -12.63 20.76 -2.77
CA SER A 219 -11.38 21.05 -3.47
C SER A 219 -10.84 22.44 -3.14
N VAL A 220 -9.56 22.64 -3.39
CA VAL A 220 -8.86 23.93 -3.24
C VAL A 220 -7.69 24.01 -4.21
N ASP A 221 -7.49 25.19 -4.78
CA ASP A 221 -6.31 25.51 -5.57
C ASP A 221 -5.21 26.06 -4.67
N ILE A 222 -4.00 25.51 -4.81
CA ILE A 222 -2.82 25.91 -4.05
C ILE A 222 -1.81 26.48 -5.04
N GLU A 223 -1.49 27.75 -4.87
CA GLU A 223 -0.58 28.50 -5.72
C GLU A 223 0.80 28.61 -5.07
N PHE A 224 1.84 28.35 -5.85
CA PHE A 224 3.24 28.50 -5.47
C PHE A 224 3.94 29.48 -6.42
N ASP A 225 4.55 30.50 -5.84
CA ASP A 225 5.37 31.47 -6.56
C ASP A 225 6.77 30.90 -6.81
N VAL A 226 6.86 30.04 -7.84
CA VAL A 226 8.11 29.41 -8.29
C VAL A 226 8.41 29.86 -9.72
N SER A 227 9.59 30.44 -9.93
CA SER A 227 10.00 30.98 -11.23
C SER A 227 10.50 29.85 -12.14
N ASN A 228 9.80 29.62 -13.25
CA ASN A 228 10.20 28.63 -14.25
C ASN A 228 11.13 29.26 -15.29
N GLU A 229 12.44 29.22 -15.03
CA GLU A 229 13.44 29.64 -16.01
C GLU A 229 13.64 28.56 -17.10
N GLY A 230 12.62 28.35 -17.94
CA GLY A 230 12.81 27.92 -19.34
C GLY A 230 12.78 26.43 -19.70
N GLU A 231 12.85 25.47 -18.78
CA GLU A 231 12.91 24.02 -19.11
C GLU A 231 11.84 23.13 -18.44
N GLY A 232 10.69 23.70 -18.08
CA GLY A 232 9.62 22.98 -17.38
C GLY A 232 9.93 22.74 -15.91
N CYS A 233 8.90 22.48 -15.11
CA CYS A 233 9.01 22.32 -13.66
C CYS A 233 9.21 20.85 -13.32
N ALA A 234 10.24 20.52 -12.54
CA ALA A 234 10.28 19.24 -11.83
C ALA A 234 9.97 19.49 -10.36
N TYR A 235 9.03 18.75 -9.81
CA TYR A 235 8.65 18.88 -8.41
C TYR A 235 7.96 17.63 -7.90
N SER A 236 8.01 17.47 -6.59
CA SER A 236 7.27 16.49 -5.82
C SER A 236 6.34 17.24 -4.87
N PHE A 237 5.05 16.92 -4.87
CA PHE A 237 4.05 17.56 -4.03
C PHE A 237 3.36 16.52 -3.16
N LEU A 238 3.18 16.86 -1.89
CA LEU A 238 2.56 16.00 -0.88
C LEU A 238 1.58 16.82 -0.07
N VAL A 239 0.44 16.25 0.27
CA VAL A 239 -0.56 16.90 1.11
C VAL A 239 -1.15 15.93 2.11
N TYR A 240 -1.06 16.30 3.39
CA TYR A 240 -1.74 15.62 4.48
C TYR A 240 -3.06 16.32 4.78
N VAL A 241 -4.12 15.54 4.86
CA VAL A 241 -5.49 16.03 5.01
C VAL A 241 -6.04 15.58 6.35
N ASN A 242 -6.65 16.50 7.10
CA ASN A 242 -7.36 16.22 8.33
C ASN A 242 -8.80 16.74 8.27
N LEU A 243 -9.78 15.88 8.56
CA LEU A 243 -11.16 16.28 8.77
C LEU A 243 -11.81 15.41 9.84
N GLY A 244 -12.21 16.04 10.96
CA GLY A 244 -13.01 15.37 12.00
C GLY A 244 -12.33 14.13 12.61
N GLY A 245 -10.99 14.11 12.66
CA GLY A 245 -10.20 12.97 13.17
C GLY A 245 -9.94 11.87 12.14
N VAL A 246 -10.40 12.03 10.89
CA VAL A 246 -10.01 11.18 9.77
C VAL A 246 -8.86 11.86 9.03
N ASN A 247 -7.75 11.15 8.88
CA ASN A 247 -6.56 11.66 8.21
C ASN A 247 -6.34 10.92 6.88
N GLY A 248 -5.84 11.62 5.88
CA GLY A 248 -5.53 11.08 4.56
C GLY A 248 -4.28 11.74 3.99
N VAL A 249 -3.75 11.19 2.91
CA VAL A 249 -2.58 11.75 2.25
C VAL A 249 -2.65 11.52 0.75
N GLY A 250 -2.28 12.55 -0.01
CA GLY A 250 -2.13 12.46 -1.46
C GLY A 250 -0.76 12.98 -1.87
N TYR A 251 -0.21 12.44 -2.94
CA TYR A 251 1.05 12.92 -3.52
C TYR A 251 0.96 13.00 -5.04
N PHE A 252 1.81 13.83 -5.62
CA PHE A 252 1.91 14.05 -7.05
C PHE A 252 3.35 14.38 -7.40
N THR A 253 3.85 13.86 -8.51
CA THR A 253 5.20 14.16 -9.00
C THR A 253 5.14 14.60 -10.44
N SER A 254 5.78 15.72 -10.75
CA SER A 254 5.99 16.20 -12.12
C SER A 254 7.47 16.16 -12.40
N ASN A 255 7.87 15.53 -13.51
CA ASN A 255 9.26 15.37 -13.91
C ASN A 255 9.44 15.94 -15.32
N THR A 256 10.59 16.57 -15.58
CA THR A 256 10.94 17.03 -16.95
C THR A 256 11.49 15.89 -17.82
N ILE A 257 11.88 14.78 -17.17
CA ILE A 257 12.15 13.51 -17.81
C ILE A 257 10.81 12.85 -18.15
N SER A 258 10.68 12.28 -19.35
CA SER A 258 9.48 11.57 -19.78
C SER A 258 9.01 10.57 -18.73
N ASP A 259 7.70 10.57 -18.46
CA ASP A 259 7.04 9.93 -17.30
C ASP A 259 7.46 8.46 -17.03
N ASP A 260 7.89 7.73 -18.05
CA ASP A 260 8.30 6.32 -17.93
C ASP A 260 9.79 6.11 -17.56
N THR A 261 10.58 7.17 -17.36
CA THR A 261 12.05 7.06 -17.25
C THR A 261 12.57 7.49 -15.88
N GLN A 262 12.60 6.54 -14.95
CA GLN A 262 13.35 6.71 -13.71
C GLN A 262 14.82 6.37 -13.93
N TYR A 263 15.72 7.19 -13.40
CA TYR A 263 17.18 6.94 -13.46
C TYR A 263 17.72 6.34 -12.16
N ILE A 264 17.01 6.57 -11.05
CA ILE A 264 17.42 6.13 -9.73
C ILE A 264 16.29 5.32 -9.13
N VAL A 265 16.63 4.13 -8.64
CA VAL A 265 15.71 3.22 -8.00
C VAL A 265 16.23 2.97 -6.58
N PRO A 266 15.45 3.35 -5.55
CA PRO A 266 15.76 3.06 -4.17
C PRO A 266 15.34 1.63 -3.80
N LEU A 267 16.19 0.94 -3.04
CA LEU A 267 15.97 -0.41 -2.52
C LEU A 267 16.29 -0.42 -1.02
N VAL A 268 15.51 -1.15 -0.25
CA VAL A 268 15.86 -1.46 1.15
C VAL A 268 16.92 -2.56 1.16
N ASP A 269 18.05 -2.39 1.84
CA ASP A 269 19.14 -3.38 1.82
C ASP A 269 18.82 -4.64 2.65
N GLY A 270 17.92 -4.52 3.63
CA GLY A 270 17.50 -5.53 4.59
C GLY A 270 16.74 -4.85 5.73
N PHE A 271 16.32 -5.58 6.77
CA PHE A 271 15.81 -4.98 8.02
C PHE A 271 16.78 -5.17 9.20
N ASP A 272 18.04 -5.52 8.93
CA ASP A 272 19.12 -5.51 9.92
C ASP A 272 19.45 -4.06 10.30
N VAL A 273 19.09 -3.69 11.53
CA VAL A 273 19.27 -2.34 12.05
C VAL A 273 20.71 -2.18 12.55
N ASP A 274 21.49 -1.36 11.85
CA ASP A 274 22.85 -0.97 12.27
C ASP A 274 22.77 0.38 12.99
N ASP A 275 22.97 0.38 14.31
CA ASP A 275 22.97 1.59 15.16
C ASP A 275 21.72 2.49 15.02
N ASP A 276 20.51 1.92 15.00
CA ASP A 276 19.21 2.61 14.82
C ASP A 276 18.97 3.19 13.40
N TYR A 277 19.77 2.77 12.42
CA TYR A 277 19.62 3.18 11.02
C TYR A 277 19.32 2.01 10.10
N MET A 278 18.46 2.31 9.13
CA MET A 278 18.18 1.47 7.98
C MET A 278 19.02 1.90 6.78
N LYS A 279 19.55 0.93 6.05
CA LYS A 279 20.35 1.19 4.85
C LYS A 279 19.48 1.11 3.59
N ILE A 280 19.54 2.17 2.80
CA ILE A 280 18.89 2.27 1.49
C ILE A 280 19.95 2.28 0.40
N ILE A 281 19.81 1.36 -0.55
CA ILE A 281 20.62 1.34 -1.78
C ILE A 281 19.94 2.25 -2.81
N LEU A 282 20.68 3.22 -3.31
CA LEU A 282 20.30 4.04 -4.46
C LEU A 282 21.03 3.49 -5.67
N THR A 283 20.36 2.77 -6.55
CA THR A 283 20.97 2.19 -7.75
C THR A 283 20.49 2.87 -9.02
N HIS A 284 21.36 2.89 -10.03
CA HIS A 284 20.99 3.30 -11.37
C HIS A 284 19.94 2.34 -11.95
N SER A 285 18.91 2.88 -12.60
CA SER A 285 17.79 2.09 -13.14
C SER A 285 18.21 1.09 -14.21
N TYR A 286 19.29 1.35 -14.95
CA TYR A 286 19.91 0.40 -15.90
C TYR A 286 20.15 -1.01 -15.33
N ASN A 287 20.42 -1.12 -14.02
CA ASN A 287 20.68 -2.42 -13.39
C ASN A 287 19.41 -3.20 -13.06
N ILE A 288 18.24 -2.57 -13.20
CA ILE A 288 16.96 -3.06 -12.69
C ILE A 288 15.93 -3.12 -13.81
N LEU A 289 15.71 -1.97 -14.46
CA LEU A 289 14.69 -1.82 -15.47
C LEU A 289 15.27 -2.25 -16.83
N PRO A 290 14.48 -2.91 -17.69
CA PRO A 290 14.89 -3.30 -19.04
C PRO A 290 15.05 -2.09 -19.99
N ILE A 291 15.12 -0.87 -19.45
CA ILE A 291 15.20 0.38 -20.22
C ILE A 291 16.67 0.67 -20.52
N GLU A 292 16.98 0.91 -21.79
CA GLU A 292 18.34 1.26 -22.28
C GLU A 292 18.72 2.70 -21.93
N ASN A 293 18.65 3.06 -20.65
CA ASN A 293 19.02 4.37 -20.19
C ASN A 293 20.44 4.34 -19.62
N ASN A 294 21.38 4.95 -20.34
CA ASN A 294 22.81 4.89 -20.03
C ASN A 294 23.39 6.21 -19.49
N ALA A 295 22.57 7.23 -19.31
CA ALA A 295 23.10 8.53 -18.88
C ALA A 295 23.50 8.51 -17.40
N ALA A 296 24.55 9.25 -17.06
CA ALA A 296 24.89 9.45 -15.68
C ALA A 296 23.84 10.34 -14.99
N ALA A 297 23.47 9.97 -13.76
CA ALA A 297 22.51 10.67 -12.93
C ALA A 297 23.22 11.23 -11.69
N HIS A 298 23.24 12.55 -11.58
CA HIS A 298 23.64 13.22 -10.34
C HIS A 298 22.42 13.35 -9.45
N TYR A 299 22.54 12.99 -8.17
CA TYR A 299 21.40 12.96 -7.27
C TYR A 299 21.64 13.77 -6.00
N ASN A 300 20.53 14.19 -5.42
CA ASN A 300 20.44 14.79 -4.09
C ASN A 300 19.23 14.21 -3.37
N ALA A 301 19.48 13.54 -2.26
CA ALA A 301 18.51 12.84 -1.42
C ALA A 301 18.34 13.59 -0.10
N SER A 302 17.10 13.73 0.35
CA SER A 302 16.75 14.31 1.64
C SER A 302 15.67 13.46 2.29
N PHE A 303 15.83 13.15 3.57
CA PHE A 303 14.81 12.43 4.34
C PHE A 303 14.06 13.42 5.22
N PHE A 304 12.75 13.22 5.33
CA PHE A 304 11.88 14.01 6.18
C PHE A 304 11.11 13.08 7.10
N THR A 305 11.32 13.20 8.41
CA THR A 305 10.55 12.48 9.42
C THR A 305 9.16 13.09 9.51
N LEU A 306 8.14 12.24 9.57
CA LEU A 306 6.74 12.63 9.72
C LEU A 306 6.38 12.67 11.21
N THR A 307 6.04 13.84 11.71
CA THR A 307 5.57 14.01 13.09
C THR A 307 4.10 13.64 13.24
N SER A 308 3.64 13.44 14.48
CA SER A 308 2.24 13.13 14.81
C SER A 308 1.23 14.20 14.40
N ASP A 309 1.67 15.45 14.19
CA ASP A 309 0.86 16.58 13.69
C ASP A 309 0.98 16.78 12.16
N PHE A 310 1.48 15.77 11.45
CA PHE A 310 1.70 15.76 10.01
C PHE A 310 2.60 16.92 9.54
N GLN A 311 3.62 17.22 10.33
CA GLN A 311 4.72 18.10 9.96
C GLN A 311 5.90 17.28 9.45
N LEU A 312 6.61 17.82 8.47
CA LEU A 312 7.83 17.22 7.94
C LEU A 312 9.04 17.93 8.52
N GLN A 313 9.90 17.17 9.19
CA GLN A 313 11.17 17.66 9.71
C GLN A 313 12.31 17.03 8.93
N GLN A 314 13.17 17.87 8.36
CA GLN A 314 14.31 17.39 7.58
C GLN A 314 15.33 16.72 8.49
N PHE A 315 15.80 15.55 8.06
CA PHE A 315 16.87 14.80 8.69
C PHE A 315 18.13 14.85 7.82
N ASP A 316 19.27 15.10 8.43
CA ASP A 316 20.55 15.19 7.73
C ASP A 316 21.03 13.79 7.32
N LEU A 317 21.08 13.54 6.01
CA LEU A 317 21.53 12.27 5.45
C LEU A 317 23.03 12.25 5.18
N GLU A 318 23.68 11.16 5.58
CA GLU A 318 25.00 10.80 5.06
C GLU A 318 24.89 10.40 3.59
N ASN A 319 25.90 10.81 2.79
CA ASN A 319 25.94 10.54 1.34
C ASN A 319 24.68 11.01 0.59
N SER A 320 24.09 12.12 1.04
CA SER A 320 22.91 12.76 0.45
C SER A 320 23.09 13.10 -1.03
N THR A 321 24.31 13.33 -1.50
CA THR A 321 24.60 13.59 -2.92
C THR A 321 25.52 12.54 -3.52
N GLY A 322 25.37 12.29 -4.82
CA GLY A 322 26.24 11.37 -5.52
C GLY A 322 25.99 11.27 -7.03
N LEU A 323 26.92 10.61 -7.72
CA LEU A 323 26.83 10.30 -9.13
C LEU A 323 26.60 8.80 -9.30
N LEU A 324 25.57 8.43 -10.05
CA LEU A 324 25.30 7.07 -10.48
C LEU A 324 25.47 6.98 -12.00
N ASN A 325 26.08 5.90 -12.48
CA ASN A 325 26.25 5.65 -13.92
C ASN A 325 26.24 4.14 -14.19
N THR A 326 26.23 3.74 -15.45
CA THR A 326 26.14 2.33 -15.88
C THR A 326 27.47 1.56 -15.86
N GLY A 327 28.55 2.15 -15.34
CA GLY A 327 29.89 1.55 -15.40
C GLY A 327 30.60 1.48 -14.05
N THR A 328 31.08 2.63 -13.57
CA THR A 328 32.02 2.69 -12.43
C THR A 328 31.32 2.84 -11.08
N LYS A 329 30.13 3.43 -11.05
CA LYS A 329 29.38 3.69 -9.81
C LYS A 329 27.90 3.38 -10.02
N LEU A 330 27.60 2.09 -10.00
CA LEU A 330 26.27 1.53 -10.26
C LEU A 330 25.26 1.85 -9.14
N TYR A 331 25.75 1.98 -7.90
CA TYR A 331 24.93 2.27 -6.75
C TYR A 331 25.68 3.15 -5.74
N ASN A 332 24.92 3.74 -4.83
CA ASN A 332 25.41 4.32 -3.59
C ASN A 332 24.49 3.89 -2.45
N THR A 333 24.90 4.12 -1.21
CA THR A 333 24.10 3.77 -0.03
C THR A 333 23.94 4.97 0.87
N THR A 334 22.72 5.17 1.36
CA THR A 334 22.41 6.17 2.38
C THR A 334 21.75 5.47 3.58
N ARG A 335 21.63 6.19 4.69
CA ARG A 335 21.11 5.70 5.96
C ARG A 335 19.94 6.58 6.40
N ILE A 336 18.81 5.97 6.72
CA ILE A 336 17.63 6.64 7.28
C ILE A 336 17.34 6.08 8.67
N PRO A 337 16.73 6.84 9.59
CA PRO A 337 16.32 6.29 10.88
C PRO A 337 15.38 5.08 10.72
N SER A 338 15.61 3.99 11.45
CA SER A 338 14.79 2.77 11.31
C SER A 338 13.40 2.91 11.96
N SER A 339 13.34 3.52 13.13
CA SER A 339 12.11 3.63 13.95
C SER A 339 11.18 4.78 13.56
N GLU A 340 11.70 5.81 12.89
CA GLU A 340 10.92 7.03 12.57
C GLU A 340 10.29 6.94 11.19
N SER A 341 8.97 7.00 11.09
CA SER A 341 8.31 7.05 9.78
C SER A 341 8.55 8.38 9.07
N GLY A 342 8.63 8.37 7.74
CA GLY A 342 8.95 9.56 6.97
C GLY A 342 8.95 9.34 5.47
N ILE A 343 9.53 10.28 4.74
CA ILE A 343 9.67 10.22 3.29
C ILE A 343 11.11 10.50 2.88
N LEU A 344 11.63 9.68 1.98
CA LEU A 344 12.89 9.91 1.30
C LEU A 344 12.59 10.54 -0.06
N VAL A 345 13.00 11.79 -0.25
CA VAL A 345 12.88 12.52 -1.51
C VAL A 345 14.23 12.48 -2.22
N ILE A 346 14.28 11.85 -3.39
CA ILE A 346 15.48 11.74 -4.23
C ILE A 346 15.25 12.57 -5.48
N SER A 347 15.95 13.67 -5.60
CA SER A 347 16.04 14.45 -6.84
C SER A 347 17.24 13.99 -7.66
N TYR A 348 17.11 14.01 -8.98
CA TYR A 348 18.20 13.68 -9.88
C TYR A 348 18.21 14.53 -11.15
N LEU A 349 19.41 14.78 -11.67
CA LEU A 349 19.68 15.42 -12.94
C LEU A 349 20.36 14.42 -13.87
N ALA A 350 19.74 14.13 -15.01
CA ALA A 350 20.28 13.25 -16.03
C ALA A 350 19.96 13.80 -17.43
N ASN A 351 20.95 13.84 -18.32
CA ASN A 351 20.82 14.43 -19.67
C ASN A 351 20.24 15.87 -19.68
N GLY A 352 20.58 16.67 -18.67
CA GLY A 352 20.06 18.03 -18.53
C GLY A 352 18.62 18.12 -18.04
N ARG A 353 17.94 17.00 -17.78
CA ARG A 353 16.57 16.95 -17.30
C ARG A 353 16.51 16.54 -15.82
N LEU A 354 15.57 17.13 -15.11
CA LEU A 354 15.30 16.88 -13.69
C LEU A 354 14.19 15.84 -13.51
N GLY A 355 14.37 14.99 -12.51
CA GLY A 355 13.35 14.07 -12.03
C GLY A 355 13.43 13.88 -10.51
N SER A 356 12.35 13.35 -9.95
CA SER A 356 12.22 13.04 -8.54
C SER A 356 11.59 11.67 -8.31
N VAL A 357 12.03 11.01 -7.24
CA VAL A 357 11.42 9.80 -6.68
C VAL A 357 11.14 10.07 -5.21
N ILE A 358 9.94 9.71 -4.74
CA ILE A 358 9.58 9.77 -3.32
C ILE A 358 9.35 8.35 -2.82
N VAL A 359 9.99 7.99 -1.72
CA VAL A 359 9.81 6.70 -1.07
C VAL A 359 9.28 6.93 0.33
N PRO A 360 8.16 6.30 0.73
CA PRO A 360 7.75 6.29 2.11
C PRO A 360 8.63 5.32 2.90
N TRP A 361 9.08 5.75 4.06
CA TRP A 361 9.55 4.87 5.11
C TRP A 361 8.44 4.76 6.15
N GLY A 362 7.85 3.57 6.22
CA GLY A 362 6.53 3.35 6.80
C GLY A 362 5.41 3.76 5.84
N ILE A 363 4.57 2.81 5.42
CA ILE A 363 3.57 3.02 4.34
C ILE A 363 2.57 4.16 4.62
N GLY A 364 2.35 4.50 5.89
CA GLY A 364 1.50 5.61 6.30
C GLY A 364 1.98 6.96 5.77
N ALA A 365 3.28 7.14 5.53
CA ALA A 365 3.83 8.43 5.16
C ALA A 365 3.37 8.95 3.79
N LEU A 366 3.06 8.05 2.84
CA LEU A 366 2.51 8.39 1.52
C LEU A 366 1.12 7.78 1.24
N GLY A 367 0.51 7.12 2.21
CA GLY A 367 -0.84 6.62 2.01
C GLY A 367 -0.91 5.37 1.13
N VAL A 368 0.14 4.55 1.15
CA VAL A 368 0.29 3.42 0.23
C VAL A 368 -0.74 2.35 0.56
N SER A 369 -1.46 1.88 -0.46
CA SER A 369 -2.37 0.75 -0.32
C SER A 369 -1.60 -0.56 -0.50
N ALA A 370 -2.01 -1.60 0.22
CA ALA A 370 -1.39 -2.91 0.15
C ALA A 370 -2.45 -4.00 0.04
N SER A 371 -2.26 -4.91 -0.91
CA SER A 371 -3.10 -6.11 -1.07
C SER A 371 -2.22 -7.35 -0.88
N PHE A 372 -2.62 -8.21 0.05
CA PHE A 372 -1.89 -9.40 0.44
C PHE A 372 -2.85 -10.58 0.57
N GLY A 373 -2.48 -11.74 0.03
CA GLY A 373 -3.26 -12.95 0.23
C GLY A 373 -3.33 -13.86 -0.99
N GLY A 374 -4.14 -14.90 -0.87
CA GLY A 374 -4.45 -15.76 -2.00
C GLY A 374 -5.31 -15.02 -3.03
N SER A 375 -4.98 -15.14 -4.31
CA SER A 375 -5.89 -14.72 -5.37
C SER A 375 -7.16 -15.58 -5.32
N PHE A 376 -8.32 -15.00 -5.61
CA PHE A 376 -9.51 -15.79 -5.90
C PHE A 376 -9.19 -16.71 -7.08
N GLY A 377 -9.02 -18.02 -6.84
CA GLY A 377 -8.82 -18.98 -7.91
C GLY A 377 -10.00 -18.94 -8.89
N SER A 378 -9.75 -19.26 -10.16
CA SER A 378 -10.80 -19.40 -11.19
C SER A 378 -11.82 -20.50 -10.89
N SER A 379 -11.57 -21.32 -9.87
CA SER A 379 -12.52 -22.26 -9.29
C SER A 379 -13.44 -21.51 -8.33
N GLY A 380 -14.52 -20.91 -8.86
CA GLY A 380 -15.50 -20.14 -8.09
C GLY A 380 -15.80 -20.73 -6.71
N TYR A 381 -15.63 -19.90 -5.68
CA TYR A 381 -15.99 -20.22 -4.30
C TYR A 381 -17.48 -20.01 -4.11
N ASP A 382 -18.14 -20.91 -3.39
CA ASP A 382 -19.59 -20.85 -3.19
C ASP A 382 -20.01 -19.66 -2.30
N PHE A 383 -19.12 -19.24 -1.39
CA PHE A 383 -19.34 -18.13 -0.47
C PHE A 383 -18.02 -17.48 -0.04
N VAL A 384 -18.01 -16.15 0.01
CA VAL A 384 -16.91 -15.33 0.53
C VAL A 384 -17.50 -14.42 1.61
N ALA A 385 -16.97 -14.51 2.83
CA ALA A 385 -17.27 -13.54 3.87
C ALA A 385 -16.28 -12.38 3.79
N THR A 386 -16.74 -11.17 4.08
CA THR A 386 -15.90 -9.98 4.08
C THR A 386 -16.13 -9.20 5.37
N GLU A 387 -15.05 -8.94 6.08
CA GLU A 387 -15.03 -8.05 7.24
C GLU A 387 -14.25 -6.78 6.89
N ILE A 388 -14.75 -5.63 7.33
CA ILE A 388 -14.11 -4.33 7.10
C ILE A 388 -13.97 -3.61 8.44
N ARG A 389 -12.76 -3.10 8.72
CA ARG A 389 -12.46 -2.29 9.90
C ARG A 389 -11.76 -1.01 9.47
N GLN A 390 -12.03 0.06 10.20
CA GLN A 390 -11.22 1.27 10.11
C GLN A 390 -10.04 1.12 11.06
N VAL A 391 -8.85 1.41 10.56
CA VAL A 391 -7.58 1.35 11.30
C VAL A 391 -6.80 2.65 11.09
N THR A 392 -5.75 2.83 11.88
CA THR A 392 -4.78 3.91 11.63
C THR A 392 -3.38 3.35 11.40
N ILE A 393 -2.62 3.96 10.51
CA ILE A 393 -1.21 3.66 10.23
C ILE A 393 -0.46 4.99 10.20
N ASN A 394 0.46 5.23 11.13
CA ASN A 394 1.11 6.54 11.33
C ASN A 394 0.12 7.71 11.41
N GLY A 395 -1.00 7.49 12.10
CA GLY A 395 -2.08 8.47 12.21
C GLY A 395 -2.94 8.64 10.97
N ILE A 396 -2.58 8.11 9.80
CA ILE A 396 -3.42 8.11 8.59
C ILE A 396 -4.51 7.06 8.70
N SER A 397 -5.73 7.39 8.27
CA SER A 397 -6.89 6.50 8.35
C SER A 397 -6.98 5.58 7.14
N TYR A 398 -7.14 4.28 7.42
CA TYR A 398 -7.30 3.23 6.41
C TYR A 398 -8.53 2.37 6.67
N HIS A 399 -9.01 1.72 5.63
CA HIS A 399 -9.85 0.54 5.72
C HIS A 399 -9.02 -0.71 5.51
N VAL A 400 -9.16 -1.66 6.43
CA VAL A 400 -8.70 -3.03 6.24
C VAL A 400 -9.90 -3.88 5.90
N LYS A 401 -9.84 -4.57 4.77
CA LYS A 401 -10.83 -5.52 4.31
C LYS A 401 -10.21 -6.91 4.31
N VAL A 402 -10.77 -7.82 5.11
CA VAL A 402 -10.39 -9.23 5.10
C VAL A 402 -11.49 -10.02 4.40
N SER A 403 -11.16 -10.63 3.28
CA SER A 403 -12.04 -11.57 2.57
C SER A 403 -11.64 -12.99 2.92
N THR A 404 -12.58 -13.85 3.27
CA THR A 404 -12.31 -15.23 3.70
C THR A 404 -13.25 -16.20 3.00
N TRP A 405 -12.73 -17.35 2.60
CA TRP A 405 -13.50 -18.42 1.95
C TRP A 405 -13.01 -19.79 2.40
N LYS A 406 -13.86 -20.80 2.27
CA LYS A 406 -13.51 -22.19 2.55
C LYS A 406 -12.80 -22.81 1.35
N LEU A 407 -11.73 -23.56 1.58
CA LEU A 407 -11.07 -24.32 0.51
C LEU A 407 -11.88 -25.59 0.22
N ARG A 408 -12.07 -25.89 -1.07
CA ARG A 408 -12.65 -27.17 -1.49
C ARG A 408 -11.56 -28.24 -1.35
N THR A 409 -11.71 -29.09 -0.33
CA THR A 409 -10.88 -30.28 -0.12
C THR A 409 -11.33 -31.44 -0.98
#